data_AF-A0A959DD60-F1
#
_entry.id   AF-A0A959DD60-F1
#
_cell.length_a   1.000
_cell.length_b   1.000
_cell.length_c   1.000
_cell.angle_alpha   90.00
_cell.angle_beta   90.00
_cell.angle_gamma   90.00
#
_symmetry.space_group_name_H-M   'P 1'
#
loop_
_entity.id
_entity.type
_entity.pdbx_description
1 polymer ?
#
loop_
_entity_poly.entity_id
_entity_poly.type
_entity_poly.pdbx_seq_one_letter_code
_entity_poly.pdbx_strand_id
1 'polypeptide(L)'
;LGKDGRVTFGGSNGIYSFYPNEITFEPDTIEPKVYLTNFKVFNKKRNLGEAYELVKEITVPYEENVLSFEFAGLHFTQSENLNYKYILENFDKDTLETSSKERVATYTNLPPDTYTFKVWATNADGSRTAEENSLNIRLTVIPPWYRSWLAYCLYVLAIGALLYGIRHYELRRQRVKVEALQLKSLDNFKSRFYTNITHEFRTPLTAILGEAEWLRTRVGVFATKNINRIRRNGHQLLNLVNQILDLARLESGSLPLRNIQADIILFTRYLVDSLGSLAESKGIDLSFSTEPEVYFMDFDPSKLRHIVVNLLSNAIKFTPVKGKVQVKVEASEETLKITVSDSGKGIPKDELPKIFDRY
;
A
#
# COMPACT_ATOMS: atom_id res chain seq x y z
N LEU A 1 -8.11 55.78 -85.52
CA LEU A 1 -6.92 56.54 -85.07
C LEU A 1 -6.66 57.66 -86.05
N GLY A 2 -6.60 58.90 -85.56
CA GLY A 2 -6.23 60.07 -86.37
C GLY A 2 -4.73 60.08 -86.67
N LYS A 3 -4.32 60.75 -87.75
CA LYS A 3 -2.89 60.91 -88.13
C LYS A 3 -2.08 61.71 -87.10
N ASP A 4 -2.75 62.39 -86.18
CA ASP A 4 -2.20 63.15 -85.06
C ASP A 4 -2.02 62.30 -83.78
N GLY A 5 -2.31 60.99 -83.82
CA GLY A 5 -2.19 60.11 -82.66
C GLY A 5 -3.41 60.14 -81.71
N ARG A 6 -4.48 60.85 -82.08
CA ARG A 6 -5.71 60.92 -81.29
C ARG A 6 -6.60 59.70 -81.51
N VAL A 7 -7.17 59.17 -80.43
CA VAL A 7 -8.22 58.14 -80.46
C VAL A 7 -9.56 58.83 -80.28
N THR A 8 -10.47 58.61 -81.23
CA THR A 8 -11.79 59.24 -81.27
C THR A 8 -12.87 58.17 -81.38
N PHE A 9 -13.92 58.29 -80.57
CA PHE A 9 -15.09 57.41 -80.57
C PHE A 9 -16.36 58.23 -80.34
N GLY A 10 -17.45 57.81 -80.97
CA GLY A 10 -18.77 58.42 -80.79
C GLY A 10 -19.49 57.82 -79.58
N GLY A 11 -20.05 58.68 -78.73
CA GLY A 11 -20.92 58.30 -77.62
C GLY A 11 -22.26 59.02 -77.68
N SER A 12 -23.14 58.70 -76.73
CA SER A 12 -24.52 59.22 -76.65
C SER A 12 -24.62 60.75 -76.52
N ASN A 13 -23.56 61.43 -76.11
CA ASN A 13 -23.49 62.89 -75.95
C ASN A 13 -22.45 63.57 -76.86
N GLY A 14 -22.08 62.94 -77.98
CA GLY A 14 -21.18 63.53 -78.98
C GLY A 14 -19.88 62.74 -79.19
N ILE A 15 -18.87 63.43 -79.73
CA ILE A 15 -17.59 62.82 -80.11
C ILE A 15 -16.58 63.04 -78.99
N TYR A 16 -16.09 61.94 -78.41
CA TYR A 16 -14.99 61.97 -77.44
C TYR A 16 -13.69 61.71 -78.17
N SER A 17 -12.66 62.51 -77.87
CA SER A 17 -11.33 62.32 -78.44
C SER A 17 -10.26 62.55 -77.39
N PHE A 18 -9.31 61.62 -77.24
CA PHE A 18 -8.19 61.76 -76.31
C PHE A 18 -6.87 61.32 -76.96
N TYR A 19 -5.75 61.81 -76.45
CA TYR A 19 -4.41 61.33 -76.80
C TYR A 19 -4.01 60.25 -75.80
N PRO A 20 -3.80 58.98 -76.23
CA PRO A 20 -3.40 57.90 -75.31
C PRO A 20 -2.13 58.23 -74.51
N ASN A 21 -1.23 59.01 -75.12
CA ASN A 21 0.06 59.38 -74.56
C ASN A 21 -0.04 60.46 -73.47
N GLU A 22 -1.19 61.11 -73.33
CA GLU A 22 -1.48 62.12 -72.30
C GLU A 22 -2.26 61.52 -71.12
N ILE A 23 -2.61 60.22 -71.18
CA ILE A 23 -3.19 59.51 -70.04
C ILE A 23 -2.06 59.17 -69.06
N THR A 24 -1.84 60.03 -68.08
CA THR A 24 -1.08 59.70 -66.87
C THR A 24 -1.98 58.87 -65.95
N PHE A 25 -1.63 57.59 -65.77
CA PHE A 25 -2.14 56.82 -64.63
C PHE A 25 -1.47 57.39 -63.39
N GLU A 26 -2.20 58.15 -62.57
CA GLU A 26 -1.73 58.46 -61.23
C GLU A 26 -1.62 57.14 -60.45
N PRO A 27 -0.48 56.86 -59.78
CA PRO A 27 -0.34 55.67 -58.96
C PRO A 27 -1.40 55.71 -57.86
N ASP A 28 -2.06 54.57 -57.61
CA ASP A 28 -3.09 54.46 -56.59
C ASP A 28 -2.50 54.77 -55.21
N THR A 29 -2.83 55.95 -54.67
CA THR A 29 -2.33 56.44 -53.37
C THR A 29 -3.24 56.05 -52.22
N ILE A 30 -4.35 55.34 -52.45
CA ILE A 30 -5.29 54.99 -51.39
C ILE A 30 -4.80 53.71 -50.72
N GLU A 31 -4.41 53.81 -49.45
CA GLU A 31 -4.09 52.65 -48.64
C GLU A 31 -5.38 52.01 -48.09
N PRO A 32 -5.73 50.78 -48.51
CA PRO A 32 -6.97 50.15 -48.09
C PRO A 32 -6.88 49.69 -46.63
N LYS A 33 -7.81 50.18 -45.80
CA LYS A 33 -7.97 49.69 -44.42
C LYS A 33 -8.69 48.34 -44.41
N VAL A 34 -8.15 47.38 -43.68
CA VAL A 34 -8.68 46.02 -43.55
C VAL A 34 -9.54 45.89 -42.30
N TYR A 35 -10.67 45.22 -42.42
CA TYR A 35 -11.57 44.91 -41.31
C TYR A 35 -11.86 43.42 -41.22
N LEU A 36 -12.07 42.92 -40.01
CA LEU A 36 -12.60 41.58 -39.80
C LEU A 36 -14.07 41.59 -40.21
N THR A 37 -14.45 40.68 -41.08
CA THR A 37 -15.85 40.51 -41.49
C THR A 37 -16.53 39.39 -40.71
N ASN A 38 -15.77 38.38 -40.28
CA ASN A 38 -16.31 37.23 -39.59
C ASN A 38 -15.19 36.43 -38.89
N PHE A 39 -15.58 35.71 -37.84
CA PHE A 39 -14.72 34.73 -37.17
C PHE A 39 -15.46 33.41 -37.06
N LYS A 40 -14.82 32.31 -37.48
CA LYS A 40 -15.39 30.97 -37.44
C LYS A 40 -14.59 30.06 -36.53
N VAL A 41 -15.30 29.25 -35.77
CA VAL A 41 -14.75 28.14 -35.01
C VAL A 41 -15.39 26.86 -35.56
N PHE A 42 -14.59 25.87 -35.96
CA PHE A 42 -15.07 24.65 -36.64
C PHE A 42 -16.00 24.95 -37.84
N ASN A 43 -15.62 25.95 -38.65
CA ASN A 43 -16.39 26.43 -39.80
C ASN A 43 -17.80 26.99 -39.47
N LYS A 44 -18.09 27.25 -38.20
CA LYS A 44 -19.34 27.89 -37.75
C LYS A 44 -19.04 29.31 -37.26
N LYS A 45 -19.87 30.28 -37.69
CA LYS A 45 -19.72 31.68 -37.26
C LYS A 45 -19.83 31.80 -35.74
N ARG A 46 -18.90 32.47 -35.10
CA ARG A 46 -18.88 32.70 -33.65
C ARG A 46 -19.29 34.13 -33.36
N ASN A 47 -20.34 34.30 -32.56
CA ASN A 47 -20.70 35.62 -32.07
C ASN A 47 -19.65 36.07 -31.03
N LEU A 48 -19.03 37.22 -31.27
CA LEU A 48 -18.00 37.82 -30.42
C LEU A 48 -18.56 38.90 -29.47
N GLY A 49 -19.88 39.13 -29.48
CA GLY A 49 -20.55 40.11 -28.61
C GLY A 49 -20.48 41.56 -29.09
N GLU A 50 -19.60 41.84 -30.05
CA GLU A 50 -19.42 43.15 -30.69
C GLU A 50 -19.42 43.00 -32.22
N ALA A 51 -19.59 44.11 -32.93
CA ALA A 51 -19.44 44.14 -34.37
C ALA A 51 -18.00 43.75 -34.75
N TYR A 52 -17.82 42.90 -35.76
CA TYR A 52 -16.51 42.34 -36.11
C TYR A 52 -15.46 43.41 -36.42
N GLU A 53 -15.88 44.57 -36.94
CA GLU A 53 -15.02 45.71 -37.26
C GLU A 53 -14.40 46.38 -36.01
N LEU A 54 -14.98 46.15 -34.83
CA LEU A 54 -14.54 46.73 -33.55
C LEU A 54 -13.75 45.73 -32.69
N VAL A 55 -13.78 44.45 -33.03
CA VAL A 55 -13.14 43.38 -32.26
C VAL A 55 -11.63 43.57 -32.28
N LYS A 56 -11.04 43.70 -31.08
CA LYS A 56 -9.59 43.75 -30.88
C LYS A 56 -9.03 42.50 -30.22
N GLU A 57 -9.86 41.77 -29.47
CA GLU A 57 -9.43 40.63 -28.66
C GLU A 57 -10.41 39.48 -28.79
N ILE A 58 -9.89 38.26 -28.95
CA ILE A 58 -10.65 37.03 -29.06
C ILE A 58 -10.05 36.01 -28.09
N THR A 59 -10.88 35.41 -27.24
CA THR A 59 -10.45 34.33 -26.34
C THR A 59 -11.17 33.05 -26.71
N VAL A 60 -10.41 31.97 -26.90
CA VAL A 60 -10.93 30.65 -27.27
C VAL A 60 -10.37 29.56 -26.35
N PRO A 61 -11.18 28.56 -25.99
CA PRO A 61 -10.70 27.36 -25.30
C PRO A 61 -9.79 26.52 -26.19
N TYR A 62 -8.80 25.84 -25.60
CA TYR A 62 -7.89 24.95 -26.34
C TYR A 62 -8.62 23.84 -27.13
N GLU A 63 -9.81 23.44 -26.68
CA GLU A 63 -10.67 22.48 -27.37
C GLU A 63 -11.20 23.01 -28.72
N GLU A 64 -11.29 24.33 -28.90
CA GLU A 64 -11.68 24.99 -30.14
C GLU A 64 -10.46 25.13 -31.07
N ASN A 65 -10.03 24.02 -31.66
CA ASN A 65 -8.76 23.89 -32.35
C ASN A 65 -8.78 24.21 -33.86
N VAL A 66 -9.87 24.73 -34.41
CA VAL A 66 -9.96 25.17 -35.82
C VAL A 66 -10.56 26.57 -35.85
N LEU A 67 -9.74 27.56 -36.15
CA LEU A 67 -10.09 28.98 -36.13
C LEU A 67 -9.91 29.57 -37.52
N SER A 68 -10.91 30.28 -38.04
CA SER A 68 -10.82 30.97 -39.33
C SER A 68 -11.18 32.45 -39.19
N PHE A 69 -10.28 33.32 -39.65
CA PHE A 69 -10.44 34.76 -39.73
C PHE A 69 -10.86 35.14 -41.15
N GLU A 70 -12.03 35.75 -41.33
CA GLU A 70 -12.46 36.29 -42.62
C GLU A 70 -12.34 37.82 -42.59
N PHE A 71 -11.70 38.41 -43.59
CA PHE A 71 -11.36 39.84 -43.62
C PHE A 71 -11.66 40.48 -44.97
N ALA A 72 -11.81 41.80 -44.99
CA ALA A 72 -11.99 42.54 -46.25
C ALA A 72 -11.34 43.92 -46.16
N GLY A 73 -10.62 44.29 -47.21
CA GLY A 73 -10.13 45.65 -47.43
C GLY A 73 -11.21 46.52 -48.07
N LEU A 74 -11.34 47.77 -47.62
CA LEU A 74 -12.23 48.74 -48.26
C LEU A 74 -11.46 49.52 -49.35
N HIS A 75 -11.75 49.22 -50.62
CA HIS A 75 -11.32 50.02 -51.77
C HIS A 75 -12.50 50.20 -52.73
N PHE A 76 -12.95 51.45 -52.96
CA PHE A 76 -14.25 51.74 -53.58
C PHE A 76 -14.29 51.54 -55.11
N THR A 77 -13.14 51.56 -55.79
CA THR A 77 -13.07 51.53 -57.25
C THR A 77 -12.49 50.23 -57.82
N GLN A 78 -11.71 49.47 -57.04
CA GLN A 78 -10.97 48.28 -57.52
C GLN A 78 -10.80 47.17 -56.45
N SER A 79 -11.84 46.83 -55.69
CA SER A 79 -11.76 45.83 -54.61
C SER A 79 -11.43 44.40 -55.09
N GLU A 80 -11.63 44.07 -56.37
CA GLU A 80 -11.36 42.75 -56.95
C GLU A 80 -9.87 42.47 -57.21
N ASN A 81 -9.01 43.50 -57.20
CA ASN A 81 -7.57 43.39 -57.48
C ASN A 81 -6.68 43.47 -56.22
N LEU A 82 -7.28 43.43 -55.02
CA LEU A 82 -6.51 43.47 -53.78
C LEU A 82 -5.93 42.09 -53.43
N ASN A 83 -4.62 42.03 -53.18
CA ASN A 83 -4.01 40.91 -52.48
C ASN A 83 -3.84 41.25 -51.00
N TYR A 84 -3.82 40.24 -50.16
CA TYR A 84 -3.69 40.37 -48.71
C TYR A 84 -2.47 39.61 -48.24
N LYS A 85 -1.76 40.18 -47.27
CA LYS A 85 -0.74 39.48 -46.51
C LYS A 85 -1.19 39.39 -45.06
N TYR A 86 -0.95 38.25 -44.45
CA TYR A 86 -1.28 38.02 -43.05
C TYR A 86 -0.22 37.19 -42.35
N ILE A 87 -0.15 37.34 -41.04
CA ILE A 87 0.73 36.58 -40.17
C ILE A 87 0.09 36.45 -38.79
N LEU A 88 0.23 35.28 -38.20
CA LEU A 88 -0.05 35.05 -36.78
C LEU A 88 1.27 35.09 -36.02
N GLU A 89 1.54 36.23 -35.37
CA GLU A 89 2.74 36.39 -34.55
C GLU A 89 2.77 35.32 -33.44
N ASN A 90 3.96 34.82 -33.13
CA ASN A 90 4.20 33.69 -32.23
C ASN A 90 3.76 32.31 -32.77
N PHE A 91 3.34 32.19 -34.03
CA PHE A 91 3.03 30.90 -34.67
C PHE A 91 3.64 30.77 -36.07
N ASP A 92 3.37 31.74 -36.95
CA ASP A 92 3.89 31.75 -38.32
C ASP A 92 5.35 32.22 -38.34
N LYS A 93 6.17 31.62 -39.20
CA LYS A 93 7.59 32.01 -39.39
C LYS A 93 7.77 33.12 -40.42
N ASP A 94 6.96 33.08 -41.47
CA ASP A 94 6.98 34.01 -42.59
C ASP A 94 5.55 34.53 -42.86
N THR A 95 5.44 35.69 -43.49
CA THR A 95 4.14 36.25 -43.89
C THR A 95 3.51 35.41 -45.00
N LEU A 96 2.23 35.08 -44.84
CA LEU A 96 1.44 34.34 -45.83
C LEU A 96 0.68 35.32 -46.73
N GLU A 97 0.48 34.95 -48.00
CA GLU A 97 -0.23 35.78 -48.98
C GLU A 97 -1.52 35.10 -49.44
N THR A 98 -2.56 35.89 -49.68
CA THR A 98 -3.83 35.42 -50.26
C THR A 98 -4.42 36.45 -51.22
N SER A 99 -5.27 35.99 -52.13
CA SER A 99 -5.91 36.81 -53.16
C SER A 99 -7.28 37.35 -52.72
N SER A 100 -7.83 38.28 -53.50
CA SER A 100 -9.19 38.83 -53.31
C SER A 100 -10.32 37.77 -53.29
N LYS A 101 -10.08 36.59 -53.86
CA LYS A 101 -11.05 35.47 -53.90
C LYS A 101 -11.04 34.63 -52.62
N GLU A 102 -9.94 34.57 -51.89
CA GLU A 102 -9.74 33.70 -50.72
C GLU A 102 -9.40 34.52 -49.47
N ARG A 103 -10.38 35.33 -49.05
CA ARG A 103 -10.30 36.27 -47.92
C ARG A 103 -10.39 35.61 -46.53
N VAL A 104 -9.75 34.45 -46.36
CA VAL A 104 -9.85 33.63 -45.15
C VAL A 104 -8.48 33.11 -44.75
N ALA A 105 -8.07 33.34 -43.49
CA ALA A 105 -6.92 32.71 -42.87
C ALA A 105 -7.41 31.64 -41.87
N THR A 106 -6.96 30.39 -42.02
CA THR A 106 -7.38 29.29 -41.13
C THR A 106 -6.19 28.71 -40.38
N TYR A 107 -6.30 28.66 -39.05
CA TYR A 107 -5.32 28.10 -38.15
C TYR A 107 -5.90 26.88 -37.42
N THR A 108 -5.07 25.84 -37.26
CA THR A 108 -5.46 24.61 -36.59
C THR A 108 -4.48 24.23 -35.49
N ASN A 109 -4.99 23.64 -34.40
CA ASN A 109 -4.22 23.14 -33.27
C ASN A 109 -3.23 24.15 -32.69
N LEU A 110 -3.65 25.42 -32.54
CA LEU A 110 -2.83 26.43 -31.91
C LEU A 110 -2.55 26.04 -30.44
N PRO A 111 -1.28 25.98 -30.02
CA PRO A 111 -0.92 25.78 -28.62
C PRO A 111 -1.54 26.86 -27.70
N PRO A 112 -1.74 26.58 -26.41
CA PRO A 112 -2.17 27.61 -25.46
C PRO A 112 -1.12 28.72 -25.34
N ASP A 113 -1.42 29.87 -25.92
CA ASP A 113 -0.60 31.07 -25.85
C ASP A 113 -1.42 32.30 -26.27
N THR A 114 -0.79 33.47 -26.23
CA THR A 114 -1.30 34.72 -26.79
C THR A 114 -0.62 34.99 -28.13
N TYR A 115 -1.44 35.12 -29.17
CA TYR A 115 -1.04 35.40 -30.53
C TYR A 115 -1.58 36.76 -30.97
N THR A 116 -0.95 37.35 -31.98
CA THR A 116 -1.48 38.56 -32.65
C THR A 116 -1.70 38.23 -34.12
N PHE A 117 -2.96 38.20 -34.54
CA PHE A 117 -3.30 38.08 -35.95
C PHE A 117 -3.18 39.44 -36.61
N LYS A 118 -2.29 39.56 -37.59
CA LYS A 118 -2.08 40.76 -38.39
C LYS A 118 -2.46 40.50 -39.83
N VAL A 119 -3.24 41.39 -40.43
CA VAL A 119 -3.55 41.34 -41.86
C VAL A 119 -3.57 42.74 -42.47
N TRP A 120 -2.95 42.88 -43.63
CA TRP A 120 -2.93 44.11 -44.42
C TRP A 120 -3.12 43.78 -45.90
N ALA A 121 -3.59 44.77 -46.66
CA ALA A 121 -3.81 44.64 -48.09
C ALA A 121 -2.68 45.34 -48.88
N THR A 122 -2.43 44.86 -50.10
CA THR A 122 -1.59 45.54 -51.08
C THR A 122 -2.45 46.39 -52.00
N ASN A 123 -1.89 47.49 -52.52
CA ASN A 123 -2.58 48.30 -53.54
C ASN A 123 -2.85 47.49 -54.82
N ALA A 124 -3.79 47.96 -55.64
CA ALA A 124 -4.22 47.27 -56.87
C ALA A 124 -3.13 47.15 -57.93
N ASP A 125 -2.06 47.93 -57.83
CA ASP A 125 -0.86 47.91 -58.67
C ASP A 125 0.27 46.99 -58.13
N GLY A 126 0.08 46.40 -56.94
CA GLY A 126 1.02 45.49 -56.29
C GLY A 126 2.32 46.14 -55.79
N SER A 127 2.46 47.48 -55.88
CA SER A 127 3.75 48.16 -55.69
C SER A 127 4.01 48.62 -54.24
N ARG A 128 2.95 48.77 -53.42
CA ARG A 128 3.03 49.23 -52.03
C ARG A 128 2.21 48.38 -51.06
N THR A 129 2.82 48.03 -49.93
CA THR A 129 2.19 47.36 -48.78
C THR A 129 1.82 48.39 -47.72
N ALA A 130 0.52 48.49 -47.40
CA ALA A 130 0.01 49.39 -46.37
C ALA A 130 0.09 48.74 -44.97
N GLU A 131 1.31 48.44 -44.51
CA GLU A 131 1.52 47.78 -43.20
C GLU A 131 1.02 48.66 -42.02
N GLU A 132 1.09 49.99 -42.16
CA GLU A 132 0.59 50.96 -41.18
C GLU A 132 -0.94 50.89 -40.99
N ASN A 133 -1.68 50.37 -41.98
CA ASN A 133 -3.13 50.17 -41.95
C ASN A 133 -3.54 48.72 -41.67
N SER A 134 -2.66 47.94 -41.02
CA SER A 134 -2.91 46.56 -40.64
C SER A 134 -4.01 46.43 -39.57
N LEU A 135 -4.88 45.43 -39.78
CA LEU A 135 -5.79 44.95 -38.75
C LEU A 135 -5.01 44.05 -37.79
N ASN A 136 -5.07 44.38 -36.50
CA ASN A 136 -4.38 43.66 -35.44
C ASN A 136 -5.41 43.11 -34.42
N ILE A 137 -5.49 41.79 -34.27
CA ILE A 137 -6.39 41.12 -33.33
C ILE A 137 -5.58 40.25 -32.38
N ARG A 138 -5.73 40.46 -31.07
CA ARG A 138 -5.14 39.62 -30.03
C ARG A 138 -5.96 38.35 -29.85
N LEU A 139 -5.38 37.19 -30.12
CA LEU A 139 -6.00 35.89 -29.92
C LEU A 139 -5.39 35.21 -28.70
N THR A 140 -6.19 34.88 -27.68
CA THR A 140 -5.75 34.14 -26.50
C THR A 140 -6.35 32.73 -26.49
N VAL A 141 -5.50 31.71 -26.54
CA VAL A 141 -5.91 30.30 -26.44
C VAL A 141 -5.71 29.84 -25.00
N ILE A 142 -6.78 29.62 -24.23
CA ILE A 142 -6.67 29.25 -22.82
C ILE A 142 -6.24 27.77 -22.65
N PRO A 143 -5.30 27.45 -21.72
CA PRO A 143 -4.88 26.08 -21.47
C PRO A 143 -6.03 25.19 -20.95
N PRO A 144 -5.98 23.87 -21.21
CA PRO A 144 -6.99 22.94 -20.73
C PRO A 144 -6.94 22.74 -19.21
N TRP A 145 -8.10 22.58 -18.58
CA TRP A 145 -8.27 22.51 -17.13
C TRP A 145 -7.50 21.34 -16.46
N TYR A 146 -7.30 20.22 -17.16
CA TYR A 146 -6.58 19.04 -16.64
C TYR A 146 -5.06 19.23 -16.56
N ARG A 147 -4.53 20.33 -17.12
CA ARG A 147 -3.12 20.75 -16.94
C ARG A 147 -2.94 21.81 -15.85
N SER A 148 -3.99 22.11 -15.09
CA SER A 148 -3.90 23.02 -13.96
C SER A 148 -3.12 22.42 -12.79
N TRP A 149 -2.48 23.27 -11.99
CA TRP A 149 -1.84 22.86 -10.73
C TRP A 149 -2.79 22.05 -9.81
N LEU A 150 -4.07 22.45 -9.75
CA LEU A 150 -5.09 21.74 -8.98
C LEU A 150 -5.31 20.30 -9.50
N ALA A 151 -5.31 20.10 -10.82
CA ALA A 151 -5.42 18.76 -11.40
C ALA A 151 -4.23 17.87 -11.03
N TYR A 152 -3.00 18.40 -11.08
CA TYR A 152 -1.81 17.65 -10.63
C TYR A 152 -1.87 17.28 -9.15
N CYS A 153 -2.31 18.19 -8.28
CA CYS A 153 -2.55 17.89 -6.87
C CYS A 153 -3.55 16.75 -6.68
N LEU A 154 -4.65 16.75 -7.43
CA LEU A 154 -5.65 15.68 -7.40
C LEU A 154 -5.08 14.33 -7.89
N TYR A 155 -4.25 14.33 -8.93
CA TYR A 155 -3.59 13.10 -9.40
C TYR A 155 -2.67 12.50 -8.34
N VAL A 156 -1.86 13.34 -7.68
CA VAL A 156 -0.97 12.90 -6.59
C VAL A 156 -1.79 12.34 -5.42
N LEU A 157 -2.89 13.00 -5.04
CA LEU A 157 -3.79 12.52 -3.99
C LEU A 157 -4.46 11.19 -4.36
N ALA A 158 -4.93 11.04 -5.60
CA ALA A 158 -5.55 9.81 -6.08
C ALA A 158 -4.56 8.63 -6.05
N ILE A 159 -3.33 8.85 -6.51
CA ILE A 159 -2.25 7.85 -6.44
C ILE A 159 -1.92 7.52 -4.98
N GLY A 160 -1.80 8.52 -4.11
CA GLY A 160 -1.56 8.33 -2.69
C GLY A 160 -2.65 7.50 -2.01
N ALA A 161 -3.93 7.80 -2.30
CA ALA A 161 -5.07 7.06 -1.78
C ALA A 161 -5.09 5.60 -2.29
N LEU A 162 -4.75 5.37 -3.56
CA LEU A 162 -4.63 4.03 -4.13
C LEU A 162 -3.53 3.21 -3.42
N LEU A 163 -2.33 3.78 -3.28
CA LEU A 163 -1.22 3.13 -2.58
C LEU A 163 -1.55 2.86 -1.12
N TYR A 164 -2.18 3.82 -0.44
CA TYR A 164 -2.67 3.66 0.92
C TYR A 164 -3.70 2.52 1.03
N GLY A 165 -4.66 2.46 0.11
CA GLY A 165 -5.67 1.40 0.06
C GLY A 165 -5.06 0.01 -0.12
N ILE A 166 -4.10 -0.13 -1.04
CA ILE A 166 -3.36 -1.38 -1.26
C ILE A 166 -2.62 -1.80 0.01
N ARG A 167 -1.84 -0.89 0.61
CA ARG A 167 -1.09 -1.14 1.84
C ARG A 167 -2.01 -1.57 2.98
N HIS A 168 -3.14 -0.90 3.13
CA HIS A 168 -4.12 -1.17 4.17
C HIS A 168 -4.80 -2.54 3.97
N TYR A 169 -5.07 -2.92 2.72
CA TYR A 169 -5.63 -4.22 2.38
C TYR A 169 -4.65 -5.36 2.72
N GLU A 170 -3.37 -5.22 2.36
CA GLU A 170 -2.34 -6.21 2.68
C GLU A 170 -2.18 -6.43 4.19
N LEU A 171 -2.12 -5.35 4.96
CA LEU A 171 -2.00 -5.42 6.42
C LEU A 171 -3.20 -6.13 7.06
N ARG A 172 -4.42 -5.83 6.59
CA ARG A 172 -5.63 -6.54 7.05
C ARG A 172 -5.54 -8.04 6.73
N ARG A 173 -5.12 -8.39 5.52
CA ARG A 173 -4.99 -9.79 5.10
C ARG A 173 -3.94 -10.54 5.93
N GLN A 174 -2.83 -9.89 6.27
CA GLN A 174 -1.82 -10.48 7.15
C GLN A 174 -2.35 -10.72 8.56
N ARG A 175 -3.06 -9.75 9.16
CA ARG A 175 -3.66 -9.90 10.50
C ARG A 175 -4.64 -11.07 10.56
N VAL A 176 -5.55 -11.16 9.58
CA VAL A 176 -6.53 -12.27 9.51
C VAL A 176 -5.82 -13.63 9.37
N LYS A 177 -4.73 -13.72 8.61
CA LYS A 177 -3.95 -14.95 8.50
C LYS A 177 -3.29 -15.36 9.82
N VAL A 178 -2.68 -14.40 10.53
CA VAL A 178 -2.04 -14.67 11.83
C VAL A 178 -3.08 -15.13 12.85
N GLU A 179 -4.22 -14.46 12.92
CA GLU A 179 -5.32 -14.82 13.81
C GLU A 179 -5.87 -16.21 13.49
N ALA A 180 -6.08 -16.54 12.21
CA ALA A 180 -6.52 -17.87 11.79
C ALA A 180 -5.50 -18.97 12.15
N LEU A 181 -4.20 -18.69 12.02
CA LEU A 181 -3.14 -19.63 12.42
C LEU A 181 -3.12 -19.83 13.94
N GLN A 182 -3.29 -18.76 14.72
CA GLN A 182 -3.41 -18.85 16.17
C GLN A 182 -4.64 -19.67 16.57
N LEU A 183 -5.80 -19.40 15.98
CA LEU A 183 -7.03 -20.14 16.25
C LEU A 183 -6.87 -21.63 15.93
N LYS A 184 -6.27 -21.96 14.78
CA LYS A 184 -5.98 -23.34 14.38
C LYS A 184 -4.99 -24.02 15.33
N SER A 185 -3.99 -23.28 15.81
CA SER A 185 -3.02 -23.81 16.79
C SER A 185 -3.70 -24.15 18.13
N LEU A 186 -4.63 -23.30 18.58
CA LEU A 186 -5.43 -23.53 19.79
C LEU A 186 -6.39 -24.70 19.62
N ASP A 187 -7.02 -24.84 18.46
CA ASP A 187 -7.94 -25.95 18.18
C ASP A 187 -7.21 -27.29 18.11
N ASN A 188 -6.06 -27.32 17.43
CA ASN A 188 -5.17 -28.48 17.42
C ASN A 188 -4.66 -28.83 18.83
N PHE A 189 -4.41 -27.82 19.67
CA PHE A 189 -4.04 -28.02 21.06
C PHE A 189 -5.18 -28.64 21.86
N LYS A 190 -6.41 -28.08 21.78
CA LYS A 190 -7.59 -28.64 22.44
C LYS A 190 -7.83 -30.09 22.02
N SER A 191 -7.76 -30.38 20.73
CA SER A 191 -7.96 -31.74 20.20
C SER A 191 -6.94 -32.72 20.77
N ARG A 192 -5.64 -32.40 20.71
CA ARG A 192 -4.57 -33.23 21.28
C ARG A 192 -4.74 -33.41 22.79
N PHE A 193 -5.09 -32.34 23.50
CA PHE A 193 -5.35 -32.38 24.94
C PHE A 193 -6.47 -33.36 25.30
N TYR A 194 -7.62 -33.31 24.62
CA TYR A 194 -8.73 -34.24 24.87
C TYR A 194 -8.38 -35.69 24.54
N THR A 195 -7.70 -35.94 23.42
CA THR A 195 -7.24 -37.28 23.06
C THR A 195 -6.31 -37.82 24.15
N ASN A 196 -5.33 -37.03 24.58
CA ASN A 196 -4.34 -37.44 25.57
C ASN A 196 -4.98 -37.71 26.94
N ILE A 197 -5.85 -36.83 27.42
CA ILE A 197 -6.60 -37.05 28.67
C ILE A 197 -7.39 -38.35 28.62
N THR A 198 -8.06 -38.60 27.50
CA THR A 198 -8.87 -39.82 27.35
C THR A 198 -8.00 -41.07 27.46
N HIS A 199 -6.81 -41.09 26.84
CA HIS A 199 -5.88 -42.20 26.94
C HIS A 199 -5.31 -42.38 28.35
N GLU A 200 -4.86 -41.29 28.97
CA GLU A 200 -4.29 -41.30 30.32
C GLU A 200 -5.32 -41.68 31.40
N PHE A 201 -6.61 -41.39 31.21
CA PHE A 201 -7.67 -41.87 32.09
C PHE A 201 -8.07 -43.32 31.82
N ARG A 202 -8.15 -43.73 30.54
CA ARG A 202 -8.59 -45.08 30.17
C ARG A 202 -7.70 -46.16 30.79
N THR A 203 -6.38 -45.99 30.74
CA THR A 203 -5.42 -46.99 31.23
C THR A 203 -5.60 -47.35 32.73
N PRO A 204 -5.50 -46.40 33.68
CA PRO A 204 -5.72 -46.69 35.10
C PRO A 204 -7.16 -47.11 35.38
N LEU A 205 -8.16 -46.55 34.67
CA LEU A 205 -9.56 -46.92 34.87
C LEU A 205 -9.84 -48.37 34.44
N THR A 206 -9.39 -48.79 33.26
CA THR A 206 -9.50 -50.18 32.80
C THR A 206 -8.79 -51.13 33.75
N ALA A 207 -7.63 -50.74 34.30
CA ALA A 207 -6.93 -51.54 35.28
C ALA A 207 -7.68 -51.62 36.62
N ILE A 208 -8.30 -50.54 37.10
CA ILE A 208 -9.18 -50.57 38.29
C ILE A 208 -10.37 -51.50 38.07
N LEU A 209 -11.06 -51.35 36.93
CA LEU A 209 -12.23 -52.16 36.58
C LEU A 209 -11.87 -53.65 36.46
N GLY A 210 -10.72 -53.97 35.85
CA GLY A 210 -10.22 -55.34 35.77
C GLY A 210 -9.94 -55.94 37.14
N GLU A 211 -9.21 -55.23 38.00
CA GLU A 211 -8.89 -55.69 39.37
C GLU A 211 -10.15 -55.82 40.25
N ALA A 212 -11.13 -54.93 40.09
CA ALA A 212 -12.42 -55.01 40.77
C ALA A 212 -13.24 -56.24 40.34
N GLU A 213 -13.28 -56.55 39.04
CA GLU A 213 -13.96 -57.74 38.52
C GLU A 213 -13.28 -59.04 38.97
N TRP A 214 -11.94 -59.04 39.06
CA TRP A 214 -11.17 -60.14 39.64
C TRP A 214 -11.52 -60.38 41.12
N LEU A 215 -11.66 -59.31 41.91
CA LEU A 215 -12.04 -59.40 43.33
C LEU A 215 -13.49 -59.87 43.53
N ARG A 216 -14.41 -59.47 42.63
CA ARG A 216 -15.82 -59.91 42.66
C ARG A 216 -15.96 -61.42 42.49
N THR A 217 -15.09 -62.02 41.67
CA THR A 217 -15.19 -63.43 41.26
C THR A 217 -14.45 -64.40 42.19
N ARG A 218 -13.62 -63.92 43.13
CA ARG A 218 -12.89 -64.77 44.10
C ARG A 218 -12.97 -64.20 45.53
N VAL A 219 -13.87 -64.73 46.33
CA VAL A 219 -13.94 -64.46 47.78
C VAL A 219 -12.92 -65.35 48.50
N GLY A 220 -11.82 -64.77 48.99
CA GLY A 220 -10.91 -65.45 49.93
C GLY A 220 -9.41 -65.16 49.76
N VAL A 221 -8.84 -64.49 50.77
CA VAL A 221 -7.45 -64.50 51.28
C VAL A 221 -6.28 -64.02 50.37
N PHE A 222 -6.43 -63.76 49.07
CA PHE A 222 -5.37 -63.11 48.25
C PHE A 222 -5.73 -61.70 47.70
N ALA A 223 -6.66 -60.99 48.33
CA ALA A 223 -7.19 -59.71 47.86
C ALA A 223 -6.22 -58.50 47.99
N THR A 224 -5.19 -58.58 48.84
CA THR A 224 -4.31 -57.45 49.17
C THR A 224 -3.52 -56.93 47.96
N LYS A 225 -3.09 -57.79 47.03
CA LYS A 225 -2.34 -57.38 45.84
C LYS A 225 -3.22 -56.58 44.86
N ASN A 226 -4.45 -57.03 44.65
CA ASN A 226 -5.42 -56.38 43.75
C ASN A 226 -5.92 -55.06 44.35
N ILE A 227 -6.20 -55.03 45.66
CA ILE A 227 -6.53 -53.80 46.39
C ILE A 227 -5.40 -52.77 46.28
N ASN A 228 -4.13 -53.20 46.40
CA ASN A 228 -2.98 -52.31 46.23
C ASN A 228 -2.85 -51.76 44.80
N ARG A 229 -3.23 -52.54 43.76
CA ARG A 229 -3.27 -52.07 42.37
C ARG A 229 -4.40 -51.08 42.13
N ILE A 230 -5.61 -51.35 42.64
CA ILE A 230 -6.74 -50.41 42.62
C ILE A 230 -6.34 -49.09 43.28
N ARG A 231 -5.74 -49.16 44.48
CA ARG A 231 -5.27 -47.98 45.22
C ARG A 231 -4.25 -47.18 44.42
N ARG A 232 -3.28 -47.84 43.78
CA ARG A 232 -2.24 -47.18 42.96
C ARG A 232 -2.84 -46.49 41.74
N ASN A 233 -3.70 -47.17 40.99
CA ASN A 233 -4.35 -46.60 39.81
C ASN A 233 -5.31 -45.46 40.19
N GLY A 234 -6.00 -45.57 41.33
CA GLY A 234 -6.84 -44.49 41.87
C GLY A 234 -6.03 -43.24 42.22
N HIS A 235 -4.86 -43.40 42.85
CA HIS A 235 -3.94 -42.29 43.08
C HIS A 235 -3.41 -41.69 41.76
N GLN A 236 -3.12 -42.51 40.75
CA GLN A 236 -2.69 -42.03 39.45
C GLN A 236 -3.78 -41.18 38.77
N LEU A 237 -5.04 -41.64 38.83
CA LEU A 237 -6.19 -40.89 38.29
C LEU A 237 -6.38 -39.56 39.04
N LEU A 238 -6.27 -39.57 40.37
CA LEU A 238 -6.37 -38.36 41.19
C LEU A 238 -5.27 -37.34 40.85
N ASN A 239 -4.03 -37.82 40.64
CA ASN A 239 -2.94 -36.97 40.22
C ASN A 239 -3.19 -36.34 38.84
N LEU A 240 -3.70 -37.11 37.88
CA LEU A 240 -4.10 -36.61 36.55
C LEU A 240 -5.20 -35.54 36.65
N VAL A 241 -6.23 -35.75 37.48
CA VAL A 241 -7.28 -34.75 37.71
C VAL A 241 -6.70 -33.46 38.29
N ASN A 242 -5.81 -33.56 39.29
CA ASN A 242 -5.17 -32.38 39.88
C ASN A 242 -4.30 -31.63 38.86
N GLN A 243 -3.58 -32.34 37.99
CA GLN A 243 -2.80 -31.74 36.90
C GLN A 243 -3.69 -30.97 35.91
N ILE A 244 -4.88 -31.49 35.60
CA ILE A 244 -5.86 -30.79 34.73
C ILE A 244 -6.40 -29.54 35.42
N LEU A 245 -6.72 -29.61 36.72
CA LEU A 245 -7.20 -28.45 37.48
C LEU A 245 -6.13 -27.36 37.60
N ASP A 246 -4.88 -27.74 37.85
CA ASP A 246 -3.76 -26.79 37.89
C ASP A 246 -3.51 -26.15 36.52
N LEU A 247 -3.67 -26.91 35.44
CA LEU A 247 -3.60 -26.37 34.09
C LEU A 247 -4.74 -25.38 33.79
N ALA A 248 -5.98 -25.74 34.10
CA ALA A 248 -7.12 -24.84 33.88
C ALA A 248 -6.94 -23.51 34.62
N ARG A 249 -6.38 -23.57 35.85
CA ARG A 249 -6.03 -22.37 36.64
C ARG A 249 -4.88 -21.57 36.06
N LEU A 250 -3.89 -22.22 35.46
CA LEU A 250 -2.79 -21.55 34.74
C LEU A 250 -3.31 -20.81 33.50
N GLU A 251 -4.18 -21.46 32.69
CA GLU A 251 -4.74 -20.86 31.46
C GLU A 251 -5.65 -19.67 31.75
N SER A 252 -6.38 -19.70 32.87
CA SER A 252 -7.21 -18.57 33.30
C SER A 252 -6.42 -17.45 34.00
N GLY A 253 -5.08 -17.57 34.09
CA GLY A 253 -4.23 -16.65 34.83
C GLY A 253 -4.53 -16.60 36.33
N SER A 254 -5.24 -17.60 36.86
CA SER A 254 -5.81 -17.62 38.22
C SER A 254 -5.03 -18.55 39.14
N LEU A 255 -3.76 -18.84 38.84
CA LEU A 255 -2.89 -19.62 39.72
C LEU A 255 -2.09 -18.65 40.62
N PRO A 256 -2.58 -18.28 41.81
CA PRO A 256 -1.85 -17.38 42.70
C PRO A 256 -0.56 -18.05 43.17
N LEU A 257 0.56 -17.32 43.06
CA LEU A 257 1.80 -17.69 43.75
C LEU A 257 1.67 -17.33 45.23
N ARG A 258 1.97 -18.29 46.11
CA ARG A 258 2.00 -18.08 47.55
C ARG A 258 3.44 -18.06 48.02
N ASN A 259 4.11 -16.94 47.72
CA ASN A 259 5.50 -16.76 48.08
C ASN A 259 5.66 -16.62 49.59
N ILE A 260 6.69 -17.29 50.12
CA ILE A 260 7.19 -17.09 51.47
C ILE A 260 8.68 -16.75 51.38
N GLN A 261 9.15 -15.94 52.34
CA GLN A 261 10.57 -15.67 52.50
C GLN A 261 11.20 -16.78 53.34
N ALA A 262 12.04 -17.62 52.73
CA ALA A 262 12.68 -18.75 53.41
C ALA A 262 14.02 -19.12 52.76
N ASP A 263 14.81 -19.95 53.44
CA ASP A 263 16.05 -20.50 52.89
C ASP A 263 15.72 -21.54 51.80
N ILE A 264 15.94 -21.15 50.53
CA ILE A 264 15.64 -22.01 49.39
C ILE A 264 16.65 -23.16 49.24
N ILE A 265 17.87 -23.00 49.75
CA ILE A 265 18.92 -24.02 49.65
C ILE A 265 18.60 -25.15 50.62
N LEU A 266 18.23 -24.81 51.86
CA LEU A 266 17.74 -25.78 52.84
C LEU A 266 16.51 -26.54 52.31
N PHE A 267 15.56 -25.83 51.71
CA PHE A 267 14.37 -26.45 51.14
C PHE A 267 14.71 -27.38 49.95
N THR A 268 15.58 -26.95 49.05
CA THR A 268 16.00 -27.76 47.89
C THR A 268 16.76 -29.00 48.33
N ARG A 269 17.66 -28.89 49.31
CA ARG A 269 18.37 -30.02 49.91
C ARG A 269 17.40 -31.05 50.49
N TYR A 270 16.40 -30.60 51.26
CA TYR A 270 15.35 -31.46 51.79
C TYR A 270 14.61 -32.23 50.68
N LEU A 271 14.33 -31.60 49.54
CA LEU A 271 13.69 -32.28 48.41
C LEU A 271 14.59 -33.35 47.78
N VAL A 272 15.89 -33.08 47.65
CA VAL A 272 16.87 -34.05 47.12
C VAL A 272 16.98 -35.24 48.05
N ASP A 273 17.13 -35.01 49.36
CA ASP A 273 17.24 -36.05 50.37
C ASP A 273 15.98 -36.94 50.41
N SER A 274 14.79 -36.35 50.17
CA SER A 274 13.52 -37.09 50.11
C SER A 274 13.47 -38.15 48.99
N LEU A 275 14.33 -38.02 47.97
CA LEU A 275 14.45 -38.96 46.86
C LEU A 275 15.68 -39.87 46.98
N GLY A 276 16.48 -39.73 48.04
CA GLY A 276 17.67 -40.55 48.29
C GLY A 276 17.36 -42.03 48.32
N SER A 277 16.35 -42.46 49.09
CA SER A 277 15.95 -43.87 49.16
C SER A 277 15.49 -44.45 47.81
N LEU A 278 14.87 -43.61 46.96
CA LEU A 278 14.47 -44.04 45.61
C LEU A 278 15.70 -44.24 44.72
N ALA A 279 16.65 -43.32 44.76
CA ALA A 279 17.90 -43.43 44.02
C ALA A 279 18.71 -44.66 44.46
N GLU A 280 18.82 -44.87 45.78
CA GLU A 280 19.49 -46.02 46.38
C GLU A 280 18.85 -47.35 45.97
N SER A 281 17.51 -47.42 45.95
CA SER A 281 16.78 -48.62 45.50
C SER A 281 17.07 -49.00 44.04
N LYS A 282 17.52 -48.04 43.22
CA LYS A 282 17.96 -48.22 41.83
C LYS A 282 19.48 -48.31 41.68
N GLY A 283 20.24 -48.20 42.76
CA GLY A 283 21.70 -48.15 42.74
C GLY A 283 22.26 -46.92 42.02
N ILE A 284 21.60 -45.77 42.14
CA ILE A 284 22.02 -44.49 41.55
C ILE A 284 22.70 -43.63 42.62
N ASP A 285 23.84 -43.04 42.29
CA ASP A 285 24.56 -42.08 43.14
C ASP A 285 23.93 -40.69 43.01
N LEU A 286 23.26 -40.22 44.07
CA LEU A 286 22.58 -38.92 44.12
C LEU A 286 23.40 -37.94 44.96
N SER A 287 23.82 -36.83 44.35
CA SER A 287 24.66 -35.81 44.99
C SER A 287 24.04 -34.41 44.94
N PHE A 288 24.31 -33.61 45.97
CA PHE A 288 23.87 -32.21 46.08
C PHE A 288 25.07 -31.30 46.32
N SER A 289 25.16 -30.21 45.56
CA SER A 289 26.20 -29.18 45.68
C SER A 289 25.57 -27.79 45.60
N THR A 290 26.12 -26.82 46.33
CA THR A 290 25.54 -25.48 46.41
C THR A 290 26.62 -24.42 46.61
N GLU A 291 26.41 -23.24 46.04
CA GLU A 291 27.19 -22.03 46.27
C GLU A 291 26.25 -20.82 46.14
N PRO A 292 25.94 -20.08 47.24
CA PRO A 292 26.39 -20.21 48.63
C PRO A 292 25.74 -21.40 49.39
N GLU A 293 25.97 -21.56 50.70
CA GLU A 293 25.34 -22.61 51.53
C GLU A 293 23.93 -22.26 52.04
N VAL A 294 23.64 -20.98 52.23
CA VAL A 294 22.37 -20.44 52.74
C VAL A 294 21.95 -19.27 51.86
N TYR A 295 20.68 -19.25 51.43
CA TYR A 295 20.16 -18.15 50.61
C TYR A 295 18.66 -17.95 50.86
N PHE A 296 18.30 -16.80 51.42
CA PHE A 296 16.90 -16.44 51.69
C PHE A 296 16.30 -15.72 50.49
N MET A 297 15.17 -16.21 50.00
CA MET A 297 14.41 -15.55 48.94
C MET A 297 12.93 -15.87 49.02
N ASP A 298 12.15 -15.10 48.27
CA ASP A 298 10.72 -15.34 48.10
C ASP A 298 10.48 -16.46 47.08
N PHE A 299 9.81 -17.54 47.51
CA PHE A 299 9.37 -18.60 46.60
C PHE A 299 8.10 -19.28 47.10
N ASP A 300 7.36 -19.91 46.19
CA ASP A 300 6.24 -20.80 46.53
C ASP A 300 6.76 -22.23 46.77
N PRO A 301 6.71 -22.76 48.00
CA PRO A 301 7.26 -24.09 48.32
C PRO A 301 6.55 -25.22 47.58
N SER A 302 5.25 -25.06 47.28
CA SER A 302 4.47 -26.08 46.57
C SER A 302 4.91 -26.17 45.11
N LYS A 303 5.07 -25.01 44.45
CA LYS A 303 5.50 -24.95 43.05
C LYS A 303 6.95 -25.38 42.89
N LEU A 304 7.83 -24.92 43.76
CA LEU A 304 9.24 -25.31 43.73
C LEU A 304 9.41 -26.82 43.98
N ARG A 305 8.66 -27.39 44.94
CA ARG A 305 8.61 -28.85 45.15
C ARG A 305 8.19 -29.57 43.87
N HIS A 306 7.13 -29.12 43.22
CA HIS A 306 6.64 -29.77 42.00
C HIS A 306 7.71 -29.74 40.87
N ILE A 307 8.39 -28.61 40.68
CA ILE A 307 9.44 -28.46 39.66
C ILE A 307 10.63 -29.38 39.97
N VAL A 308 11.20 -29.27 41.16
CA VAL A 308 12.42 -30.00 41.56
C VAL A 308 12.17 -31.51 41.60
N VAL A 309 11.05 -31.96 42.19
CA VAL A 309 10.70 -33.38 42.24
C VAL A 309 10.44 -33.94 40.84
N ASN A 310 9.79 -33.20 39.95
CA ASN A 310 9.55 -33.66 38.58
C ASN A 310 10.87 -33.86 37.82
N LEU A 311 11.77 -32.87 37.86
CA LEU A 311 13.10 -32.97 37.23
C LEU A 311 13.94 -34.12 37.82
N LEU A 312 14.02 -34.23 39.14
CA LEU A 312 14.76 -35.30 39.83
C LEU A 312 14.18 -36.69 39.55
N SER A 313 12.86 -36.83 39.58
CA SER A 313 12.21 -38.11 39.30
C SER A 313 12.45 -38.57 37.85
N ASN A 314 12.49 -37.65 36.89
CA ASN A 314 12.85 -37.94 35.51
C ASN A 314 14.33 -38.36 35.40
N ALA A 315 15.24 -37.63 36.04
CA ALA A 315 16.66 -37.99 36.09
C ALA A 315 16.87 -39.42 36.64
N ILE A 316 16.26 -39.73 37.80
CA ILE A 316 16.31 -41.07 38.42
C ILE A 316 15.60 -42.13 37.57
N LYS A 317 14.57 -41.77 36.80
CA LYS A 317 13.85 -42.68 35.92
C LYS A 317 14.69 -43.13 34.73
N PHE A 318 15.45 -42.22 34.12
CA PHE A 318 16.18 -42.45 32.87
C PHE A 318 17.69 -42.71 33.05
N THR A 319 18.17 -42.69 34.28
CA THR A 319 19.54 -43.08 34.63
C THR A 319 19.64 -44.60 34.87
N PRO A 320 20.62 -45.30 34.28
CA PRO A 320 20.85 -46.73 34.51
C PRO A 320 21.42 -47.00 35.91
N VAL A 321 21.40 -48.28 36.33
CA VAL A 321 22.01 -48.74 37.59
C VAL A 321 23.51 -48.39 37.61
N LYS A 322 24.02 -47.91 38.75
CA LYS A 322 25.36 -47.32 38.93
C LYS A 322 25.62 -45.99 38.22
N GLY A 323 24.57 -45.36 37.66
CA GLY A 323 24.66 -44.00 37.14
C GLY A 323 24.69 -42.95 38.25
N LYS A 324 24.85 -41.68 37.85
CA LYS A 324 24.96 -40.52 38.74
C LYS A 324 23.90 -39.48 38.41
N VAL A 325 23.32 -38.90 39.46
CA VAL A 325 22.45 -37.72 39.38
C VAL A 325 23.01 -36.65 40.32
N GLN A 326 23.20 -35.44 39.81
CA GLN A 326 23.73 -34.32 40.58
C GLN A 326 22.75 -33.15 40.54
N VAL A 327 22.51 -32.55 41.70
CA VAL A 327 21.81 -31.27 41.82
C VAL A 327 22.81 -30.20 42.24
N LYS A 328 22.92 -29.14 41.44
CA LYS A 328 23.75 -27.97 41.72
C LYS A 328 22.87 -26.74 41.89
N VAL A 329 23.02 -26.01 42.98
CA VAL A 329 22.32 -24.74 43.23
C VAL A 329 23.34 -23.60 43.23
N GLU A 330 23.13 -22.61 42.36
CA GLU A 330 24.00 -21.43 42.22
C GLU A 330 23.12 -20.19 42.43
N ALA A 331 23.44 -19.36 43.44
CA ALA A 331 22.73 -18.10 43.66
C ALA A 331 23.57 -16.89 43.25
N SER A 332 22.93 -15.91 42.63
CA SER A 332 23.47 -14.59 42.27
C SER A 332 22.52 -13.51 42.78
N GLU A 333 22.92 -12.24 42.76
CA GLU A 333 22.08 -11.12 43.25
C GLU A 333 20.70 -11.05 42.59
N GLU A 334 20.57 -11.43 41.31
CA GLU A 334 19.33 -11.33 40.55
C GLU A 334 18.63 -12.67 40.32
N THR A 335 19.36 -13.80 40.37
CA THR A 335 18.81 -15.10 39.96
C THR A 335 19.32 -16.27 40.79
N LEU A 336 18.45 -17.26 41.02
CA LEU A 336 18.80 -18.57 41.53
C LEU A 336 18.72 -19.59 40.38
N LYS A 337 19.79 -20.37 40.21
CA LYS A 337 19.87 -21.43 39.21
C LYS A 337 19.97 -22.79 39.89
N ILE A 338 18.97 -23.64 39.63
CA ILE A 338 18.97 -25.05 40.05
C ILE A 338 19.23 -25.90 38.82
N THR A 339 20.35 -26.61 38.81
CA THR A 339 20.75 -27.52 37.74
C THR A 339 20.57 -28.95 38.21
N VAL A 340 19.83 -29.77 37.45
CA VAL A 340 19.74 -31.23 37.65
C VAL A 340 20.46 -31.89 36.48
N SER A 341 21.49 -32.68 36.76
CA SER A 341 22.31 -33.38 35.78
C SER A 341 22.24 -34.88 36.02
N ASP A 342 22.17 -35.66 34.95
CA ASP A 342 22.10 -37.12 35.01
C ASP A 342 23.05 -37.78 34.02
N SER A 343 23.50 -39.00 34.33
CA SER A 343 24.33 -39.82 33.45
C SER A 343 23.51 -40.85 32.66
N GLY A 344 22.26 -40.52 32.34
CA GLY A 344 21.33 -41.39 31.62
C GLY A 344 21.60 -41.47 30.13
N LYS A 345 20.61 -42.02 29.41
CA LYS A 345 20.65 -42.24 27.94
C LYS A 345 20.79 -40.95 27.10
N GLY A 346 20.67 -39.77 27.73
CA GLY A 346 20.62 -38.48 27.05
C GLY A 346 19.33 -38.27 26.26
N ILE A 347 19.21 -37.08 25.67
CA ILE A 347 18.07 -36.69 24.82
C ILE A 347 18.60 -36.42 23.40
N PRO A 348 18.02 -37.04 22.35
CA PRO A 348 18.37 -36.75 20.96
C PRO A 348 18.29 -35.26 20.63
N LYS A 349 19.19 -34.74 19.79
CA LYS A 349 19.28 -33.30 19.48
C LYS A 349 18.00 -32.73 18.84
N ASP A 350 17.30 -33.55 18.08
CA ASP A 350 16.04 -33.26 17.42
C ASP A 350 14.84 -33.22 18.36
N GLU A 351 14.96 -33.83 19.55
CA GLU A 351 13.95 -33.81 20.61
C GLU A 351 14.17 -32.69 21.63
N LEU A 352 15.39 -32.16 21.77
CA LEU A 352 15.73 -31.10 22.75
C LEU A 352 14.79 -29.88 22.71
N PRO A 353 14.39 -29.32 21.54
CA PRO A 353 13.47 -28.20 21.50
C PRO A 353 12.05 -28.54 21.98
N LYS A 354 11.70 -29.84 22.00
CA LYS A 354 10.35 -30.34 22.25
C LYS A 354 10.15 -30.92 23.64
N ILE A 355 11.19 -31.03 24.48
CA ILE A 355 11.08 -31.69 25.79
C ILE A 355 10.15 -30.99 26.79
N PHE A 356 9.93 -29.68 26.59
CA PHE A 356 8.95 -28.89 27.34
C PHE A 356 7.66 -28.67 26.56
N ASP A 357 7.62 -29.08 25.29
CA ASP A 357 6.38 -29.22 24.55
C ASP A 357 5.61 -30.41 25.11
N ARG A 358 4.28 -30.35 25.02
CA ARG A 358 3.44 -31.44 25.48
C ARG A 358 3.36 -32.54 24.43
N TYR A 359 4.06 -33.64 24.72
CA TYR A 359 4.08 -34.92 23.99
C TYR A 359 4.64 -34.84 22.56
#